data_AF-A0A2N2K1J3-F1
#
_entry.id   AF-A0A2N2K1J3-F1
#
_cell.length_a   1.000
_cell.length_b   1.000
_cell.length_c   1.000
_cell.angle_alpha   90.00
_cell.angle_beta   90.00
_cell.angle_gamma   90.00
#
_symmetry.space_group_name_H-M   'P 1'
#
loop_
_entity.id
_entity.type
_entity.pdbx_description
1 polymer ?
#
loop_
_entity_poly.entity_id
_entity_poly.type
_entity_poly.pdbx_seq_one_letter_code
_entity_poly.pdbx_strand_id
1 'polypeptide(L)'
;MQKKEGKTPTIAILTGGGDVPGLNPCIKTLVYRAASEGIKVLGIRRGWAGILEYDRDDSDGSHKCVQVLTPPDVRTIDRTGGTFLHTSRTNPSSARRKDVPDFLKEKFGDGEEKKDLTSVVLGNLNSLEIDAIIPIGGDDTLSFADRLHREGFPVIAIPKTMDNDVFGTDYCIGFSTAVTRAVTFIHALRTSTGSHERIAVVELFGRYCGETSLISAYLSGVDRAIISEVAFDPERLAKLIMEDKKANPKNYAMITMSEGARMVRGEMFLSGETDAYGHKKLGGIGDETGALLKKITGEDVLIQKLSYLMRSGIPDSLDLMVGVNFANMAIDLFLRGVYGRLVALNRGVYSDIALSTVTSGQKRVDVRELYDVEAYRPKVRHVSGKPMFLY
;
A
#
# COMPACT_ATOMS: atom_id res chain seq x y z
N MET A 1 11.93 24.92 17.81
CA MET A 1 11.72 24.10 19.02
C MET A 1 12.72 24.57 20.07
N GLN A 2 12.28 25.21 21.16
CA GLN A 2 13.17 25.36 22.32
C GLN A 2 13.40 23.93 22.84
N LYS A 3 14.64 23.43 22.77
CA LYS A 3 15.00 22.17 23.44
C LYS A 3 14.52 22.30 24.88
N LYS A 4 13.62 21.43 25.34
CA LYS A 4 13.42 21.23 26.79
C LYS A 4 14.79 20.82 27.31
N GLU A 5 15.49 21.74 27.99
CA GLU A 5 16.88 21.53 28.41
C GLU A 5 16.99 20.19 29.17
N GLY A 6 17.86 19.31 28.67
CA GLY A 6 18.19 18.03 29.30
C GLY A 6 17.42 16.78 28.85
N LYS A 7 16.39 16.88 27.99
CA LYS A 7 15.64 15.70 27.54
C LYS A 7 16.01 15.25 26.11
N THR A 8 16.35 13.97 25.96
CA THR A 8 16.55 13.31 24.66
C THR A 8 15.24 13.29 23.87
N PRO A 9 15.17 13.87 22.66
CA PRO A 9 13.96 13.83 21.85
C PRO A 9 13.55 12.39 21.52
N THR A 10 12.26 12.10 21.50
CA THR A 10 11.72 10.77 21.22
C THR A 10 10.75 10.80 20.05
N ILE A 11 11.01 9.97 19.03
CA ILE A 11 10.08 9.73 17.93
C ILE A 11 9.47 8.33 18.02
N ALA A 12 8.23 8.17 17.58
CA ALA A 12 7.59 6.87 17.41
C ALA A 12 7.43 6.51 15.93
N ILE A 13 7.58 5.24 15.58
CA ILE A 13 7.41 4.72 14.22
C ILE A 13 6.38 3.59 14.26
N LEU A 14 5.49 3.55 13.28
CA LEU A 14 4.58 2.42 13.09
C LEU A 14 4.38 2.11 11.61
N THR A 15 4.00 0.86 11.32
CA THR A 15 3.57 0.44 9.98
C THR A 15 2.11 0.02 10.02
N GLY A 16 1.30 0.59 9.14
CA GLY A 16 -0.15 0.35 9.09
C GLY A 16 -0.65 -0.21 7.75
N GLY A 17 -1.77 -0.93 7.80
CA GLY A 17 -2.39 -1.56 6.63
C GLY A 17 -1.62 -2.79 6.15
N GLY A 18 -1.57 -2.99 4.83
CA GLY A 18 -0.78 -4.08 4.25
C GLY A 18 0.74 -3.83 4.30
N ASP A 19 1.52 -4.82 4.74
CA ASP A 19 2.98 -4.90 4.55
C ASP A 19 3.40 -4.91 3.06
N VAL A 20 4.60 -4.39 2.77
CA VAL A 20 5.20 -4.39 1.42
C VAL A 20 6.72 -4.47 1.55
N PRO A 21 7.44 -4.88 0.49
CA PRO A 21 8.89 -4.78 0.44
C PRO A 21 9.33 -3.31 0.60
N GLY A 22 10.43 -3.07 1.30
CA GLY A 22 10.99 -1.72 1.50
C GLY A 22 10.67 -1.09 2.86
N LEU A 23 9.71 -1.65 3.62
CA LEU A 23 9.42 -1.19 4.98
C LEU A 23 10.59 -1.35 5.93
N ASN A 24 11.20 -2.53 5.97
CA ASN A 24 12.31 -2.79 6.90
C ASN A 24 13.55 -1.93 6.61
N PRO A 25 14.00 -1.71 5.35
CA PRO A 25 15.01 -0.70 5.05
C PRO A 25 14.63 0.70 5.53
N CYS A 26 13.39 1.14 5.33
CA CYS A 26 12.92 2.44 5.80
C CYS A 26 13.01 2.55 7.34
N ILE A 27 12.54 1.53 8.07
CA ILE A 27 12.62 1.47 9.55
C ILE A 27 14.08 1.49 10.00
N LYS A 28 14.94 0.67 9.38
CA LYS A 28 16.37 0.62 9.70
C LYS A 28 17.02 1.99 9.52
N THR A 29 16.78 2.66 8.40
CA THR A 29 17.34 3.99 8.15
C THR A 29 16.84 5.03 9.15
N LEU A 30 15.54 5.03 9.49
CA LEU A 30 14.99 5.92 10.53
C LEU A 30 15.72 5.73 11.85
N VAL A 31 15.92 4.48 12.29
CA VAL A 31 16.60 4.17 13.56
C VAL A 31 18.07 4.56 13.53
N TYR A 32 18.79 4.25 12.46
CA TYR A 32 20.21 4.60 12.34
C TYR A 32 20.40 6.12 12.30
N ARG A 33 19.58 6.83 11.51
CA ARG A 33 19.67 8.29 11.40
C ARG A 33 19.24 8.98 12.70
N ALA A 34 18.16 8.53 13.34
CA ALA A 34 17.76 9.05 14.65
C ALA A 34 18.86 8.86 15.71
N ALA A 35 19.47 7.67 15.76
CA ALA A 35 20.56 7.39 16.70
C ALA A 35 21.78 8.31 16.49
N SER A 36 22.17 8.60 15.24
CA SER A 36 23.28 9.53 14.97
C SER A 36 22.98 10.97 15.38
N GLU A 37 21.70 11.34 15.47
CA GLU A 37 21.23 12.68 15.85
C GLU A 37 20.87 12.75 17.35
N GLY A 38 21.12 11.68 18.12
CA GLY A 38 20.77 11.62 19.55
C GLY A 38 19.26 11.59 19.81
N ILE A 39 18.47 11.03 18.89
CA ILE A 39 17.02 10.87 19.00
C ILE A 39 16.69 9.43 19.41
N LYS A 40 15.87 9.27 20.44
CA LYS A 40 15.32 7.98 20.86
C LYS A 40 14.19 7.55 19.92
N VAL A 41 14.18 6.27 19.54
CA VAL A 41 13.13 5.72 18.67
C VAL A 41 12.30 4.67 19.42
N LEU A 42 10.99 4.84 19.39
CA LEU A 42 10.01 3.86 19.83
C LEU A 42 9.32 3.22 18.62
N GLY A 43 9.44 1.90 18.46
CA GLY A 43 8.67 1.13 17.49
C GLY A 43 7.34 0.70 18.09
N ILE A 44 6.23 1.21 17.54
CA ILE A 44 4.88 0.75 17.88
C ILE A 44 4.57 -0.49 17.03
N ARG A 45 4.34 -1.61 17.69
CA ARG A 45 4.04 -2.89 17.05
C ARG A 45 2.58 -2.93 16.59
N ARG A 46 2.27 -3.70 15.55
CA ARG A 46 0.89 -3.88 15.03
C ARG A 46 0.20 -2.55 14.66
N GLY A 47 0.94 -1.55 14.17
CA GLY A 47 0.36 -0.29 13.70
C GLY A 47 -0.47 0.44 14.77
N TRP A 48 -1.61 1.01 14.36
CA TRP A 48 -2.50 1.72 15.29
C TRP A 48 -3.18 0.83 16.33
N ALA A 49 -3.28 -0.49 16.09
CA ALA A 49 -3.78 -1.42 17.11
C ALA A 49 -2.86 -1.47 18.33
N GLY A 50 -1.53 -1.53 18.13
CA GLY A 50 -0.61 -1.62 19.26
C GLY A 50 -0.62 -0.40 20.16
N ILE A 51 -0.83 0.81 19.63
CA ILE A 51 -0.96 1.99 20.49
C ILE A 51 -2.29 2.02 21.24
N LEU A 52 -3.37 1.41 20.72
CA LEU A 52 -4.63 1.24 21.46
C LEU A 52 -4.54 0.13 22.51
N GLU A 53 -3.78 -0.93 22.22
CA GLU A 53 -3.52 -2.04 23.13
C GLU A 53 -2.49 -1.71 24.21
N TYR A 54 -1.83 -0.55 24.12
CA TYR A 54 -0.95 -0.05 25.17
C TYR A 54 -1.78 0.39 26.37
N ASP A 55 -1.68 -0.37 27.46
CA ASP A 55 -2.28 -0.07 28.74
C ASP A 55 -1.24 0.57 29.68
N ARG A 56 -1.53 1.77 30.17
CA ARG A 56 -0.62 2.55 31.02
C ARG A 56 -0.45 1.94 32.41
N ASP A 57 -1.46 1.16 32.84
CA ASP A 57 -1.51 0.56 34.17
C ASP A 57 -0.92 -0.87 34.17
N ASP A 58 -0.63 -1.45 33.00
CA ASP A 58 0.01 -2.76 32.83
C ASP A 58 1.39 -2.64 32.14
N SER A 59 2.44 -2.54 32.96
CA SER A 59 3.82 -2.50 32.49
C SER A 59 4.28 -3.80 31.83
N ASP A 60 3.73 -4.95 32.26
CA ASP A 60 4.14 -6.27 31.77
C ASP A 60 3.50 -6.60 30.42
N GLY A 61 2.28 -6.14 30.13
CA GLY A 61 1.67 -6.27 28.79
C GLY A 61 2.26 -5.31 27.75
N SER A 62 2.65 -4.13 28.21
CA SER A 62 3.03 -2.98 27.37
C SER A 62 4.25 -3.18 26.46
N HIS A 63 5.21 -4.04 26.85
CA HIS A 63 6.38 -4.34 26.00
C HIS A 63 6.02 -5.03 24.68
N LYS A 64 4.82 -5.64 24.60
CA LYS A 64 4.31 -6.27 23.37
C LYS A 64 3.78 -5.26 22.35
N CYS A 65 3.55 -4.03 22.79
CA CYS A 65 2.94 -2.94 22.03
C CYS A 65 3.97 -1.93 21.57
N VAL A 66 4.96 -1.62 22.41
CA VAL A 66 6.00 -0.63 22.12
C VAL A 66 7.37 -1.17 22.53
N GLN A 67 8.37 -0.97 21.68
CA GLN A 67 9.76 -1.34 21.96
C GLN A 67 10.71 -0.20 21.60
N VAL A 68 11.78 -0.02 22.38
CA VAL A 68 12.87 0.87 21.98
C VAL A 68 13.61 0.22 20.81
N LEU A 69 13.92 1.00 19.78
CA LEU A 69 14.69 0.54 18.63
C LEU A 69 16.06 1.18 18.62
N THR A 70 17.10 0.34 18.62
CA THR A 70 18.50 0.74 18.50
C THR A 70 19.12 0.17 17.21
N PRO A 71 20.25 0.72 16.73
CA PRO A 71 20.91 0.20 15.52
C PRO A 71 21.23 -1.32 15.55
N PRO A 72 21.59 -1.93 16.70
CA PRO A 72 21.66 -3.39 16.85
C PRO A 72 20.34 -4.12 16.58
N ASP A 73 19.21 -3.62 17.10
CA ASP A 73 17.89 -4.27 16.99
C ASP A 73 17.40 -4.40 15.54
N VAL A 74 17.78 -3.44 14.70
CA VAL A 74 17.37 -3.35 13.28
C VAL A 74 18.50 -3.68 12.30
N ARG A 75 19.62 -4.24 12.77
CA ARG A 75 20.82 -4.48 11.95
C ARG A 75 20.56 -5.33 10.71
N THR A 76 19.65 -6.31 10.80
CA THR A 76 19.44 -7.34 9.77
C THR A 76 18.06 -7.30 9.13
N ILE A 77 17.15 -6.44 9.60
CA ILE A 77 15.74 -6.46 9.16
C ILE A 77 15.59 -6.08 7.69
N ASP A 78 16.51 -5.28 7.14
CA ASP A 78 16.55 -4.85 5.75
C ASP A 78 16.70 -6.01 4.74
N ARG A 79 17.12 -7.19 5.22
CA ARG A 79 17.31 -8.39 4.39
C ARG A 79 16.02 -9.16 4.14
N THR A 80 14.92 -8.80 4.80
CA THR A 80 13.64 -9.50 4.70
C THR A 80 12.52 -8.56 4.25
N GLY A 81 11.53 -9.15 3.58
CA GLY A 81 10.28 -8.46 3.26
C GLY A 81 9.37 -8.31 4.48
N GLY A 82 8.19 -7.75 4.27
CA GLY A 82 7.22 -7.49 5.32
C GLY A 82 7.63 -6.35 6.25
N THR A 83 7.16 -6.37 7.50
CA THR A 83 7.51 -5.36 8.51
C THR A 83 7.91 -6.00 9.85
N PHE A 84 9.06 -5.59 10.37
CA PHE A 84 9.60 -5.97 11.68
C PHE A 84 8.68 -5.57 12.85
N LEU A 85 7.90 -4.50 12.68
CA LEU A 85 6.97 -4.01 13.69
C LEU A 85 5.60 -4.72 13.64
N HIS A 86 5.37 -5.58 12.63
CA HIS A 86 4.03 -6.05 12.26
C HIS A 86 3.09 -4.88 11.91
N THR A 87 1.89 -5.22 11.47
CA THR A 87 0.91 -4.24 11.00
C THR A 87 -0.49 -4.71 11.36
N SER A 88 -1.44 -3.78 11.35
CA SER A 88 -2.87 -4.05 11.54
C SER A 88 -3.69 -3.18 10.61
N ARG A 89 -4.95 -3.57 10.43
CA ARG A 89 -5.98 -2.75 9.78
C ARG A 89 -6.88 -2.14 10.85
N THR A 90 -6.35 -1.18 11.60
CA THR A 90 -7.09 -0.50 12.69
C THR A 90 -7.13 1.00 12.45
N ASN A 91 -8.34 1.57 12.45
CA ASN A 91 -8.57 3.02 12.46
C ASN A 91 -9.05 3.47 13.84
N PRO A 92 -8.23 4.16 14.63
CA PRO A 92 -8.67 4.62 15.93
C PRO A 92 -9.84 5.60 15.89
N SER A 93 -10.07 6.36 14.80
CA SER A 93 -11.22 7.27 14.72
C SER A 93 -12.56 6.56 14.47
N SER A 94 -12.54 5.26 14.18
CA SER A 94 -13.72 4.43 13.94
C SER A 94 -13.44 2.97 14.32
N ALA A 95 -12.86 2.76 15.51
CA ALA A 95 -12.43 1.44 15.96
C ALA A 95 -13.65 0.55 16.24
N ARG A 96 -13.65 -0.69 15.75
CA ARG A 96 -14.74 -1.64 15.99
C ARG A 96 -14.60 -2.28 17.36
N ARG A 97 -15.70 -2.48 18.08
CA ARG A 97 -15.73 -3.09 19.42
C ARG A 97 -15.04 -4.46 19.49
N LYS A 98 -15.07 -5.23 18.39
CA LYS A 98 -14.41 -6.55 18.30
C LYS A 98 -12.89 -6.51 18.08
N ASP A 99 -12.36 -5.39 17.60
CA ASP A 99 -10.94 -5.23 17.23
C ASP A 99 -10.15 -4.42 18.28
N VAL A 100 -10.77 -4.12 19.42
CA VAL A 100 -10.16 -3.38 20.53
C VAL A 100 -9.98 -4.30 21.75
N PRO A 101 -8.98 -4.03 22.61
CA PRO A 101 -8.75 -4.80 23.83
C PRO A 101 -9.92 -4.65 24.82
N ASP A 102 -10.06 -5.62 25.72
CA ASP A 102 -11.20 -5.72 26.64
C ASP A 102 -11.35 -4.47 27.52
N PHE A 103 -10.25 -3.93 28.03
CA PHE A 103 -10.25 -2.71 28.86
C PHE A 103 -10.75 -1.45 28.13
N LEU A 104 -10.79 -1.46 26.79
CA LEU A 104 -11.40 -0.37 26.01
C LEU A 104 -12.84 -0.66 25.61
N LYS A 105 -13.33 -1.90 25.73
CA LYS A 105 -14.72 -2.25 25.38
C LYS A 105 -15.73 -1.57 26.31
N GLU A 106 -15.34 -1.31 27.56
CA GLU A 106 -16.16 -0.56 28.53
C GLU A 106 -16.42 0.89 28.09
N LYS A 107 -15.57 1.44 27.20
CA LYS A 107 -15.79 2.80 26.66
C LYS A 107 -16.91 2.84 25.63
N PHE A 108 -17.31 1.70 25.06
CA PHE A 108 -18.39 1.64 24.06
C PHE A 108 -19.74 1.70 24.77
N GLY A 109 -20.64 2.55 24.30
CA GLY A 109 -22.02 2.60 24.78
C GLY A 109 -22.79 1.31 24.44
N ASP A 110 -23.96 1.15 25.05
CA ASP A 110 -24.85 0.01 24.76
C ASP A 110 -25.26 0.02 23.28
N GLY A 111 -24.94 -1.06 22.56
CA GLY A 111 -25.17 -1.19 21.12
C GLY A 111 -24.22 -0.39 20.22
N GLU A 112 -23.22 0.32 20.77
CA GLU A 112 -22.20 1.01 19.97
C GLU A 112 -21.20 0.00 19.37
N GLU A 113 -21.21 -0.15 18.05
CA GLU A 113 -20.31 -1.06 17.31
C GLU A 113 -18.96 -0.43 16.97
N LYS A 114 -18.91 0.90 16.83
CA LYS A 114 -17.74 1.68 16.42
C LYS A 114 -17.57 2.90 17.31
N LYS A 115 -16.34 3.21 17.71
CA LYS A 115 -16.03 4.36 18.56
C LYS A 115 -14.79 5.11 18.08
N ASP A 116 -14.81 6.43 18.23
CA ASP A 116 -13.60 7.26 18.11
C ASP A 116 -12.75 7.16 19.39
N LEU A 117 -11.58 6.56 19.24
CA LEU A 117 -10.58 6.34 20.28
C LEU A 117 -9.35 7.25 20.12
N THR A 118 -9.45 8.34 19.36
CA THR A 118 -8.35 9.29 19.14
C THR A 118 -7.79 9.83 20.46
N SER A 119 -8.65 10.11 21.45
CA SER A 119 -8.22 10.57 22.78
C SER A 119 -7.39 9.53 23.55
N VAL A 120 -7.65 8.24 23.34
CA VAL A 120 -6.86 7.14 23.92
C VAL A 120 -5.46 7.15 23.30
N VAL A 121 -5.38 7.24 21.98
CA VAL A 121 -4.10 7.32 21.25
C VAL A 121 -3.29 8.52 21.72
N LEU A 122 -3.88 9.73 21.75
CA LEU A 122 -3.20 10.95 22.21
C LEU A 122 -2.66 10.80 23.63
N GLY A 123 -3.47 10.28 24.55
CA GLY A 123 -3.03 10.06 25.92
C GLY A 123 -1.90 9.03 26.01
N ASN A 124 -1.91 7.98 25.19
CA ASN A 124 -0.84 6.96 25.16
C ASN A 124 0.45 7.52 24.58
N LEU A 125 0.37 8.33 23.53
CA LEU A 125 1.52 9.02 22.98
C LEU A 125 2.14 10.00 23.99
N ASN A 126 1.29 10.73 24.73
CA ASN A 126 1.73 11.65 25.78
C ASN A 126 2.36 10.91 26.97
N SER A 127 1.80 9.79 27.43
CA SER A 127 2.37 9.01 28.53
C SER A 127 3.71 8.36 28.18
N LEU A 128 3.91 8.02 26.92
CA LEU A 128 5.19 7.54 26.38
C LEU A 128 6.18 8.68 26.09
N GLU A 129 5.75 9.92 26.32
CA GLU A 129 6.50 11.15 26.09
C GLU A 129 7.08 11.26 24.67
N ILE A 130 6.28 10.88 23.67
CA ILE A 130 6.65 10.94 22.26
C ILE A 130 6.54 12.39 21.77
N ASP A 131 7.61 12.93 21.19
CA ASP A 131 7.65 14.28 20.64
C ASP A 131 7.09 14.35 19.22
N ALA A 132 7.20 13.28 18.43
CA ALA A 132 6.56 13.15 17.11
C ALA A 132 6.35 11.69 16.71
N ILE A 133 5.38 11.45 15.82
CA ILE A 133 5.12 10.12 15.26
C ILE A 133 5.34 10.10 13.74
N ILE A 134 5.92 8.99 13.26
CA ILE A 134 6.18 8.67 11.87
C ILE A 134 5.36 7.44 11.45
N PRO A 135 4.10 7.63 11.05
CA PRO A 135 3.29 6.54 10.51
C PRO A 135 3.68 6.25 9.06
N ILE A 136 3.91 4.97 8.76
CA ILE A 136 4.27 4.46 7.43
C ILE A 136 3.10 3.63 6.91
N GLY A 137 2.40 4.12 5.89
CA GLY A 137 1.02 3.68 5.63
C GLY A 137 0.47 4.01 4.25
N GLY A 138 -0.65 3.39 3.90
CA GLY A 138 -1.53 3.85 2.80
C GLY A 138 -2.62 4.76 3.35
N ASP A 139 -3.62 5.09 2.51
CA ASP A 139 -4.70 6.05 2.79
C ASP A 139 -5.32 5.94 4.20
N ASP A 140 -5.67 4.73 4.61
CA ASP A 140 -6.27 4.45 5.93
C ASP A 140 -5.38 4.87 7.10
N THR A 141 -4.08 4.59 7.01
CA THR A 141 -3.11 4.93 8.05
C THR A 141 -2.79 6.42 8.02
N LEU A 142 -2.67 6.99 6.83
CA LEU A 142 -2.30 8.39 6.59
C LEU A 142 -3.45 9.35 6.90
N SER A 143 -4.71 8.95 6.67
CA SER A 143 -5.90 9.73 7.03
C SER A 143 -6.05 9.86 8.55
N PHE A 144 -5.80 8.79 9.31
CA PHE A 144 -5.74 8.90 10.77
C PHE A 144 -4.53 9.73 11.23
N ALA A 145 -3.40 9.65 10.53
CA ALA A 145 -2.24 10.51 10.80
C ALA A 145 -2.57 12.00 10.60
N ASP A 146 -3.31 12.37 9.54
CA ASP A 146 -3.83 13.72 9.32
C ASP A 146 -4.78 14.14 10.45
N ARG A 147 -5.71 13.26 10.86
CA ARG A 147 -6.59 13.52 12.01
C ARG A 147 -5.78 13.81 13.27
N LEU A 148 -4.80 12.97 13.59
CA LEU A 148 -3.95 13.14 14.76
C LEU A 148 -3.17 14.47 14.73
N HIS A 149 -2.73 14.89 13.54
CA HIS A 149 -2.08 16.19 13.37
C HIS A 149 -3.04 17.36 13.61
N ARG A 150 -4.30 17.27 13.16
CA ARG A 150 -5.33 18.29 13.40
C ARG A 150 -5.69 18.42 14.88
N GLU A 151 -5.52 17.35 15.66
CA GLU A 151 -5.62 17.38 17.13
C GLU A 151 -4.39 18.03 17.81
N GLY A 152 -3.42 18.52 17.03
CA GLY A 152 -2.24 19.23 17.50
C GLY A 152 -1.03 18.35 17.78
N PHE A 153 -1.07 17.05 17.49
CA PHE A 153 0.10 16.18 17.69
C PHE A 153 1.11 16.32 16.52
N PRO A 154 2.43 16.31 16.79
CA PRO A 154 3.43 16.37 15.73
C PRO A 154 3.51 15.07 14.91
N VAL A 155 3.27 15.18 13.60
CA VAL A 155 3.22 14.02 12.67
C VAL A 155 4.05 14.30 11.42
N ILE A 156 4.85 13.31 10.99
CA ILE A 156 5.53 13.30 9.69
C ILE A 156 5.28 11.92 9.05
N ALA A 157 4.54 11.84 7.97
CA ALA A 157 4.08 10.56 7.43
C ALA A 157 4.91 10.10 6.22
N ILE A 158 4.93 8.78 5.99
CA ILE A 158 5.62 8.14 4.85
C ILE A 158 4.62 7.30 4.04
N PRO A 159 4.51 7.51 2.72
CA PRO A 159 3.56 6.80 1.88
C PRO A 159 4.05 5.38 1.55
N LYS A 160 3.17 4.41 1.78
CA LYS A 160 3.43 2.98 1.59
C LYS A 160 2.16 2.28 1.10
N THR A 161 2.22 1.78 -0.13
CA THR A 161 1.17 0.98 -0.75
C THR A 161 1.74 0.43 -2.06
N MET A 162 1.48 -0.85 -2.35
CA MET A 162 1.87 -1.44 -3.64
C MET A 162 0.94 -1.02 -4.78
N ASP A 163 -0.17 -0.34 -4.47
CA ASP A 163 -1.17 0.13 -5.45
C ASP A 163 -0.80 1.53 -5.99
N ASN A 164 0.24 2.16 -5.42
CA ASN A 164 0.72 3.52 -5.70
C ASN A 164 -0.36 4.60 -5.63
N ASP A 165 -1.36 4.42 -4.76
CA ASP A 165 -2.62 5.16 -4.76
C ASP A 165 -2.71 6.34 -3.78
N VAL A 166 -1.62 6.65 -3.06
CA VAL A 166 -1.59 7.84 -2.17
C VAL A 166 -1.57 9.12 -3.00
N PHE A 167 -2.57 9.98 -2.79
CA PHE A 167 -2.68 11.24 -3.50
C PHE A 167 -1.60 12.25 -3.08
N GLY A 168 -0.98 12.90 -4.07
CA GLY A 168 0.06 13.92 -3.88
C GLY A 168 1.51 13.41 -3.99
N THR A 169 1.73 12.11 -4.20
CA THR A 169 3.04 11.53 -4.48
C THR A 169 3.00 10.66 -5.74
N ASP A 170 4.06 10.72 -6.53
CA ASP A 170 4.25 9.87 -7.71
C ASP A 170 4.61 8.44 -7.31
N TYR A 171 5.09 8.26 -6.07
CA TYR A 171 5.67 7.01 -5.61
C TYR A 171 5.31 6.67 -4.16
N CYS A 172 5.01 5.39 -3.93
CA CYS A 172 4.80 4.79 -2.62
C CYS A 172 5.76 3.60 -2.43
N ILE A 173 6.29 3.45 -1.21
CA ILE A 173 7.11 2.28 -0.88
C ILE A 173 6.31 0.99 -1.15
N GLY A 174 6.93 0.05 -1.85
CA GLY A 174 6.40 -1.25 -2.24
C GLY A 174 5.96 -1.35 -3.71
N PHE A 175 5.82 -0.22 -4.41
CA PHE A 175 5.26 -0.20 -5.75
C PHE A 175 6.18 -0.82 -6.80
N SER A 176 7.44 -0.38 -6.90
CA SER A 176 8.37 -0.90 -7.91
C SER A 176 8.60 -2.40 -7.72
N THR A 177 8.75 -2.87 -6.48
CA THR A 177 8.98 -4.29 -6.22
C THR A 177 7.78 -5.13 -6.66
N ALA A 178 6.56 -4.65 -6.42
CA ALA A 178 5.34 -5.32 -6.87
C ALA A 178 5.29 -5.42 -8.40
N VAL A 179 5.60 -4.33 -9.12
CA VAL A 179 5.68 -4.29 -10.58
C VAL A 179 6.78 -5.22 -11.11
N THR A 180 8.02 -5.10 -10.61
CA THR A 180 9.18 -5.93 -10.99
C THR A 180 8.85 -7.42 -10.88
N ARG A 181 8.16 -7.82 -9.81
CA ARG A 181 7.76 -9.22 -9.60
C ARG A 181 6.62 -9.65 -10.48
N ALA A 182 5.60 -8.82 -10.65
CA ALA A 182 4.51 -9.11 -11.57
C ALA A 182 5.05 -9.38 -12.97
N VAL A 183 5.92 -8.51 -13.48
CA VAL A 183 6.61 -8.68 -14.77
C VAL A 183 7.39 -10.00 -14.83
N THR A 184 8.19 -10.29 -13.79
CA THR A 184 8.95 -11.55 -13.70
C THR A 184 8.04 -12.79 -13.76
N PHE A 185 6.95 -12.80 -12.98
CA PHE A 185 6.02 -13.92 -12.95
C PHE A 185 5.24 -14.06 -14.26
N ILE A 186 4.80 -12.95 -14.85
CA ILE A 186 4.13 -12.95 -16.16
C ILE A 186 5.05 -13.55 -17.23
N HIS A 187 6.32 -13.16 -17.28
CA HIS A 187 7.28 -13.75 -18.22
C HIS A 187 7.49 -15.25 -17.99
N ALA A 188 7.57 -15.69 -16.73
CA ALA A 188 7.68 -17.12 -16.42
C ALA A 188 6.44 -17.91 -16.87
N LEU A 189 5.24 -17.35 -16.65
CA LEU A 189 3.96 -17.98 -17.04
C LEU A 189 3.80 -18.16 -18.56
N ARG A 190 4.50 -17.38 -19.40
CA ARG A 190 4.48 -17.55 -20.87
C ARG A 190 4.88 -18.96 -21.30
N THR A 191 5.80 -19.60 -20.58
CA THR A 191 6.23 -20.97 -20.89
C THR A 191 5.06 -21.95 -20.77
N SER A 192 4.38 -21.97 -19.62
CA SER A 192 3.23 -22.86 -19.41
C SER A 192 2.02 -22.47 -20.26
N THR A 193 1.81 -21.17 -20.47
CA THR A 193 0.69 -20.68 -21.29
C THR A 193 0.87 -21.06 -22.76
N GLY A 194 2.08 -20.88 -23.30
CA GLY A 194 2.39 -21.23 -24.68
C GLY A 194 2.43 -22.74 -24.95
N SER A 195 2.98 -23.55 -24.05
CA SER A 195 3.04 -25.01 -24.25
C SER A 195 1.67 -25.70 -24.30
N HIS A 196 0.64 -25.05 -23.75
CA HIS A 196 -0.72 -25.55 -23.79
C HIS A 196 -1.64 -24.73 -24.69
N GLU A 197 -1.10 -23.73 -25.41
CA GLU A 197 -1.87 -22.84 -26.28
C GLU A 197 -3.09 -22.23 -25.56
N ARG A 198 -2.89 -21.65 -24.36
CA ARG A 198 -3.99 -21.18 -23.51
C ARG A 198 -4.15 -19.66 -23.52
N ILE A 199 -5.29 -19.19 -23.03
CA ILE A 199 -5.42 -17.81 -22.55
C ILE A 199 -4.93 -17.77 -21.10
N ALA A 200 -4.09 -16.82 -20.72
CA ALA A 200 -3.72 -16.58 -19.32
C ALA A 200 -4.36 -15.31 -18.77
N VAL A 201 -4.98 -15.42 -17.60
CA VAL A 201 -5.50 -14.30 -16.81
C VAL A 201 -4.64 -14.17 -15.56
N VAL A 202 -3.90 -13.07 -15.46
CA VAL A 202 -3.02 -12.77 -14.32
C VAL A 202 -3.67 -11.69 -13.45
N GLU A 203 -4.21 -12.10 -12.30
CA GLU A 203 -4.86 -11.19 -11.34
C GLU A 203 -3.79 -10.55 -10.43
N LEU A 204 -3.81 -9.22 -10.37
CA LEU A 204 -2.90 -8.33 -9.65
C LEU A 204 -3.66 -7.49 -8.63
N PHE A 205 -2.95 -7.00 -7.62
CA PHE A 205 -3.50 -5.98 -6.72
C PHE A 205 -3.79 -4.65 -7.44
N GLY A 206 -4.62 -3.81 -6.84
CA GLY A 206 -5.04 -2.53 -7.42
C GLY A 206 -6.48 -2.17 -7.10
N ARG A 207 -6.87 -2.22 -5.84
CA ARG A 207 -8.28 -2.19 -5.41
C ARG A 207 -9.10 -1.05 -6.04
N TYR A 208 -8.63 0.18 -5.89
CA TYR A 208 -9.27 1.36 -6.47
C TYR A 208 -8.40 2.02 -7.54
N CYS A 209 -7.11 1.70 -7.60
CA CYS A 209 -6.19 2.23 -8.60
C CYS A 209 -5.66 1.08 -9.46
N GLY A 210 -5.80 1.19 -10.78
CA GLY A 210 -5.33 0.18 -11.73
C GLY A 210 -3.86 0.31 -12.11
N GLU A 211 -3.09 1.19 -11.48
CA GLU A 211 -1.73 1.53 -11.88
C GLU A 211 -0.79 0.32 -11.87
N THR A 212 -0.87 -0.53 -10.85
CA THR A 212 -0.09 -1.77 -10.78
C THR A 212 -0.37 -2.72 -11.95
N SER A 213 -1.65 -2.87 -12.34
CA SER A 213 -2.05 -3.65 -13.52
C SER A 213 -1.53 -3.00 -14.80
N LEU A 214 -1.76 -1.69 -14.96
CA LEU A 214 -1.35 -0.92 -16.13
C LEU A 214 0.16 -0.99 -16.38
N ILE A 215 0.97 -0.70 -15.36
CA ILE A 215 2.43 -0.63 -15.50
C ILE A 215 3.01 -2.04 -15.67
N SER A 216 2.51 -3.03 -14.92
CA SER A 216 2.93 -4.43 -15.13
C SER A 216 2.61 -4.89 -16.54
N ALA A 217 1.45 -4.54 -17.08
CA ALA A 217 1.07 -4.88 -18.44
C ALA A 217 1.98 -4.23 -19.49
N TYR A 218 2.25 -2.94 -19.32
CA TYR A 218 3.10 -2.15 -20.20
C TYR A 218 4.52 -2.74 -20.27
N LEU A 219 5.10 -3.08 -19.12
CA LEU A 219 6.46 -3.59 -19.03
C LEU A 219 6.60 -5.07 -19.42
N SER A 220 5.58 -5.89 -19.16
CA SER A 220 5.62 -7.32 -19.50
C SER A 220 5.14 -7.63 -20.93
N GLY A 221 4.57 -6.65 -21.63
CA GLY A 221 4.07 -6.78 -23.00
C GLY A 221 2.94 -7.82 -23.12
N VAL A 222 2.03 -7.86 -22.15
CA VAL A 222 0.82 -8.70 -22.27
C VAL A 222 -0.14 -8.14 -23.30
N ASP A 223 -0.99 -9.01 -23.83
CA ASP A 223 -1.88 -8.68 -24.95
C ASP A 223 -3.00 -7.73 -24.51
N ARG A 224 -3.52 -7.87 -23.29
CA ARG A 224 -4.56 -6.99 -22.73
C ARG A 224 -4.28 -6.64 -21.27
N ALA A 225 -4.75 -5.47 -20.85
CA ALA A 225 -4.68 -4.99 -19.47
C ALA A 225 -6.05 -4.52 -19.05
N ILE A 226 -6.56 -5.04 -17.93
CA ILE A 226 -7.81 -4.60 -17.32
C ILE A 226 -7.49 -3.87 -16.03
N ILE A 227 -8.01 -2.66 -15.90
CA ILE A 227 -7.74 -1.72 -14.80
C ILE A 227 -9.03 -1.39 -14.04
N SER A 228 -8.91 -0.92 -12.80
CA SER A 228 -10.05 -0.68 -11.91
C SER A 228 -10.92 0.51 -12.35
N GLU A 229 -10.33 1.46 -13.07
CA GLU A 229 -10.99 2.69 -13.52
C GLU A 229 -12.02 2.43 -14.63
N VAL A 230 -11.76 1.45 -15.49
CA VAL A 230 -12.51 1.21 -16.72
C VAL A 230 -13.25 -0.12 -16.63
N ALA A 231 -14.59 -0.06 -16.70
CA ALA A 231 -15.38 -1.27 -16.83
C ALA A 231 -15.12 -1.94 -18.18
N PHE A 232 -15.04 -3.27 -18.20
CA PHE A 232 -14.80 -4.02 -19.43
C PHE A 232 -16.00 -4.87 -19.86
N ASP A 233 -16.17 -5.03 -21.17
CA ASP A 233 -17.15 -5.92 -21.77
C ASP A 233 -16.48 -7.27 -22.04
N PRO A 234 -16.94 -8.37 -21.41
CA PRO A 234 -16.37 -9.69 -21.60
C PRO A 234 -16.44 -10.21 -23.04
N GLU A 235 -17.48 -9.86 -23.80
CA GLU A 235 -17.62 -10.30 -25.20
C GLU A 235 -16.60 -9.59 -26.09
N ARG A 236 -16.41 -8.28 -25.87
CA ARG A 236 -15.37 -7.50 -26.54
C ARG A 236 -13.99 -8.01 -26.18
N LEU A 237 -13.74 -8.26 -24.89
CA LEU A 237 -12.47 -8.79 -24.41
C LEU A 237 -12.18 -10.15 -25.06
N ALA A 238 -13.15 -11.07 -25.09
CA ALA A 238 -13.03 -12.38 -25.72
C ALA A 238 -12.65 -12.27 -27.19
N LYS A 239 -13.35 -11.44 -27.96
CA LYS A 239 -13.04 -11.20 -29.38
C LYS A 239 -11.59 -10.74 -29.57
N LEU A 240 -11.19 -9.71 -28.82
CA LEU A 240 -9.86 -9.11 -28.91
C LEU A 240 -8.73 -10.10 -28.54
N ILE A 241 -8.94 -10.94 -27.52
CA ILE A 241 -7.97 -11.95 -27.11
C ILE A 241 -7.83 -13.06 -28.15
N MET A 242 -8.94 -13.47 -28.78
CA MET A 242 -8.89 -14.49 -29.83
C MET A 242 -8.13 -13.99 -31.06
N GLU A 243 -8.26 -12.70 -31.40
CA GLU A 243 -7.43 -12.05 -32.43
C GLU A 243 -5.94 -12.10 -32.07
N ASP A 244 -5.58 -11.78 -30.82
CA ASP A 244 -4.19 -11.81 -30.34
C ASP A 244 -3.61 -13.21 -30.33
N LYS A 245 -4.37 -14.17 -29.80
CA LYS A 245 -4.00 -15.58 -29.73
C LYS A 245 -3.70 -16.13 -31.12
N LYS A 246 -4.57 -15.84 -32.11
CA LYS A 246 -4.40 -16.26 -33.51
C LYS A 246 -3.19 -15.59 -34.18
N ALA A 247 -2.89 -14.35 -33.82
CA ALA A 247 -1.73 -13.62 -34.34
C ALA A 247 -0.40 -14.09 -33.73
N ASN A 248 -0.42 -14.74 -32.57
CA ASN A 248 0.75 -15.27 -31.90
C ASN A 248 1.14 -16.65 -32.49
N PRO A 249 2.37 -16.83 -33.01
CA PRO A 249 2.82 -18.13 -33.55
C PRO A 249 2.81 -19.29 -32.55
N LYS A 250 2.80 -18.99 -31.24
CA LYS A 250 2.68 -19.98 -30.16
C LYS A 250 1.23 -20.16 -29.67
N ASN A 251 0.26 -19.62 -30.40
CA ASN A 251 -1.19 -19.77 -30.19
C ASN A 251 -1.66 -19.52 -28.75
N TYR A 252 -1.15 -18.47 -28.10
CA TYR A 252 -1.54 -18.10 -26.73
C TYR A 252 -1.74 -16.59 -26.60
N ALA A 253 -2.47 -16.16 -25.56
CA ALA A 253 -2.63 -14.75 -25.23
C ALA A 253 -2.65 -14.57 -23.70
N MET A 254 -2.24 -13.41 -23.22
CA MET A 254 -2.16 -13.08 -21.80
C MET A 254 -2.84 -11.75 -21.47
N ILE A 255 -3.46 -11.72 -20.30
CA ILE A 255 -4.15 -10.56 -19.75
C ILE A 255 -3.63 -10.30 -18.36
N THR A 256 -3.40 -9.05 -18.03
CA THR A 256 -3.30 -8.60 -16.63
C THR A 256 -4.62 -8.01 -16.20
N MET A 257 -5.02 -8.25 -14.96
CA MET A 257 -6.27 -7.72 -14.43
C MET A 257 -6.10 -7.28 -12.99
N SER A 258 -6.54 -6.06 -12.71
CA SER A 258 -6.65 -5.58 -11.34
C SER A 258 -7.77 -6.31 -10.58
N GLU A 259 -7.55 -6.64 -9.31
CA GLU A 259 -8.58 -7.20 -8.42
C GLU A 259 -9.81 -6.29 -8.25
N GLY A 260 -9.66 -4.99 -8.54
CA GLY A 260 -10.72 -3.98 -8.55
C GLY A 260 -11.45 -3.83 -9.89
N ALA A 261 -11.14 -4.66 -10.89
CA ALA A 261 -11.79 -4.62 -12.21
C ALA A 261 -13.29 -4.93 -12.12
N ARG A 262 -14.07 -4.36 -13.05
CA ARG A 262 -15.52 -4.52 -13.13
C ARG A 262 -16.00 -4.78 -14.55
N MET A 263 -17.01 -5.63 -14.71
CA MET A 263 -17.65 -5.89 -16.00
C MET A 263 -18.76 -4.86 -16.28
N VAL A 264 -19.02 -4.53 -17.55
CA VAL A 264 -20.11 -3.62 -17.98
C VAL A 264 -21.52 -4.18 -17.68
N ARG A 265 -21.63 -5.49 -17.38
CA ARG A 265 -22.89 -6.19 -17.05
C ARG A 265 -22.85 -6.99 -15.75
N GLY A 266 -22.22 -6.47 -14.71
CA GLY A 266 -22.32 -7.01 -13.36
C GLY A 266 -22.40 -5.89 -12.34
N GLU A 267 -23.38 -5.96 -11.44
CA GLU A 267 -23.30 -5.26 -10.16
C GLU A 267 -21.93 -5.58 -9.52
N MET A 268 -21.42 -4.67 -8.70
CA MET A 268 -20.23 -4.94 -7.88
C MET A 268 -20.43 -6.30 -7.18
N PHE A 269 -19.74 -7.35 -7.63
CA PHE A 269 -19.82 -8.66 -6.99
C PHE A 269 -18.94 -8.61 -5.76
N LEU A 270 -19.58 -8.26 -4.65
CA LEU A 270 -18.97 -8.05 -3.35
C LEU A 270 -19.03 -9.36 -2.58
N SER A 271 -18.14 -10.31 -2.87
CA SER A 271 -18.04 -11.53 -2.07
C SER A 271 -17.05 -11.33 -0.92
N GLY A 272 -17.57 -11.06 0.28
CA GLY A 272 -16.80 -11.22 1.52
C GLY A 272 -17.19 -10.28 2.65
N GLU A 273 -16.75 -10.65 3.86
CA GLU A 273 -16.89 -9.82 5.05
C GLU A 273 -16.22 -8.46 4.87
N THR A 274 -16.86 -7.45 5.42
CA THR A 274 -16.36 -6.08 5.49
C THR A 274 -15.20 -5.99 6.48
N ASP A 275 -14.06 -5.45 6.05
CA ASP A 275 -12.94 -5.21 6.96
C ASP A 275 -13.21 -4.03 7.91
N ALA A 276 -12.24 -3.70 8.76
CA ALA A 276 -12.39 -2.66 9.80
C ALA A 276 -12.70 -1.27 9.28
N TYR A 277 -12.40 -1.01 8.01
CA TYR A 277 -12.60 0.27 7.35
C TYR A 277 -13.92 0.36 6.57
N GLY A 278 -14.75 -0.69 6.60
CA GLY A 278 -15.95 -0.74 5.76
C GLY A 278 -15.65 -1.18 4.32
N HIS A 279 -14.41 -1.60 4.05
CA HIS A 279 -13.98 -2.11 2.77
C HIS A 279 -14.35 -3.59 2.63
N LYS A 280 -15.24 -3.93 1.68
CA LYS A 280 -15.59 -5.34 1.38
C LYS A 280 -14.39 -6.09 0.77
N LYS A 281 -14.25 -7.38 1.05
CA LYS A 281 -13.18 -8.22 0.49
C LYS A 281 -13.32 -8.28 -1.05
N LEU A 282 -12.28 -7.91 -1.78
CA LEU A 282 -12.19 -8.04 -3.23
C LEU A 282 -11.29 -9.23 -3.58
N GLY A 283 -11.50 -9.82 -4.76
CA GLY A 283 -10.79 -10.98 -5.26
C GLY A 283 -11.73 -11.97 -5.94
N GLY A 284 -11.25 -12.67 -6.97
CA GLY A 284 -12.05 -13.65 -7.72
C GLY A 284 -12.61 -13.14 -9.05
N ILE A 285 -12.43 -11.86 -9.38
CA ILE A 285 -12.75 -11.34 -10.72
C ILE A 285 -11.94 -12.07 -11.80
N GLY A 286 -10.72 -12.52 -11.48
CA GLY A 286 -9.89 -13.44 -12.27
C GLY A 286 -10.59 -14.73 -12.64
N ASP A 287 -11.18 -15.39 -11.64
CA ASP A 287 -11.85 -16.68 -11.82
C ASP A 287 -13.13 -16.52 -12.64
N GLU A 288 -13.93 -15.51 -12.32
CA GLU A 288 -15.18 -15.20 -13.03
C GLU A 288 -14.90 -14.85 -14.50
N THR A 289 -13.93 -13.97 -14.74
CA THR A 289 -13.52 -13.60 -16.10
C THR A 289 -12.99 -14.79 -16.86
N GLY A 290 -12.16 -15.63 -16.24
CA GLY A 290 -11.63 -16.83 -16.89
C GLY A 290 -12.72 -17.84 -17.24
N ALA A 291 -13.70 -18.06 -16.35
CA ALA A 291 -14.86 -18.91 -16.63
C ALA A 291 -15.71 -18.37 -17.79
N LEU A 292 -15.92 -17.06 -17.82
CA LEU A 292 -16.69 -16.40 -18.87
C LEU A 292 -15.97 -16.43 -20.23
N LEU A 293 -14.65 -16.17 -20.25
CA LEU A 293 -13.84 -16.30 -21.45
C LEU A 293 -13.89 -17.73 -21.99
N LYS A 294 -13.71 -18.75 -21.15
CA LYS A 294 -13.83 -20.16 -21.56
C LYS A 294 -15.21 -20.48 -22.17
N LYS A 295 -16.28 -19.93 -21.60
CA LYS A 295 -17.65 -20.11 -22.11
C LYS A 295 -17.85 -19.45 -23.48
N ILE A 296 -17.30 -18.25 -23.69
CA ILE A 296 -17.47 -17.47 -24.92
C ILE A 296 -16.58 -18.01 -26.05
N THR A 297 -15.32 -18.32 -25.75
CA THR A 297 -14.31 -18.65 -26.77
C THR A 297 -14.14 -20.15 -26.99
N GLY A 298 -14.49 -20.99 -26.00
CA GLY A 298 -14.18 -22.41 -26.00
C GLY A 298 -12.72 -22.75 -25.66
N GLU A 299 -11.87 -21.75 -25.40
CA GLU A 299 -10.45 -21.94 -25.09
C GLU A 299 -10.23 -22.26 -23.61
N ASP A 300 -9.20 -23.06 -23.33
CA ASP A 300 -8.75 -23.26 -21.96
C ASP A 300 -8.07 -22.00 -21.40
N VAL A 301 -8.44 -21.64 -20.17
CA VAL A 301 -7.94 -20.46 -19.49
C VAL A 301 -7.11 -20.86 -18.27
N LEU A 302 -5.86 -20.39 -18.23
CA LEU A 302 -4.99 -20.44 -17.06
C LEU A 302 -5.24 -19.18 -16.22
N ILE A 303 -5.70 -19.33 -14.99
CA ILE A 303 -5.84 -18.21 -14.06
C ILE A 303 -4.71 -18.27 -13.05
N GLN A 304 -4.00 -17.15 -12.87
CA GLN A 304 -2.98 -17.01 -11.85
C GLN A 304 -3.22 -15.75 -11.02
N LYS A 305 -3.47 -15.93 -9.72
CA LYS A 305 -3.49 -14.84 -8.75
C LYS A 305 -2.10 -14.66 -8.18
N LEU A 306 -1.47 -13.51 -8.38
CA LEU A 306 -0.14 -13.26 -7.82
C LEU A 306 -0.22 -12.84 -6.36
N SER A 307 -1.24 -12.06 -5.99
CA SER A 307 -1.59 -11.67 -4.63
C SER A 307 -0.34 -11.45 -3.74
N TYR A 308 -0.18 -12.22 -2.66
CA TYR A 308 0.89 -12.04 -1.67
C TYR A 308 2.30 -12.16 -2.26
N LEU A 309 2.51 -12.88 -3.36
CA LEU A 309 3.84 -13.02 -3.98
C LEU A 309 4.40 -11.67 -4.43
N MET A 310 3.55 -10.72 -4.83
CA MET A 310 3.97 -9.39 -5.26
C MET A 310 4.59 -8.58 -4.11
N ARG A 311 4.21 -8.87 -2.86
CA ARG A 311 4.59 -8.12 -1.66
C ARG A 311 5.48 -8.88 -0.67
N SER A 312 5.79 -10.16 -0.93
CA SER A 312 6.61 -11.01 -0.05
C SER A 312 8.07 -11.15 -0.48
N GLY A 313 9.04 -10.87 0.39
CA GLY A 313 10.48 -11.01 0.08
C GLY A 313 11.19 -9.66 -0.07
N ILE A 314 12.43 -9.66 -0.56
CA ILE A 314 13.28 -8.47 -0.59
C ILE A 314 12.75 -7.36 -1.53
N PRO A 315 12.94 -6.08 -1.18
CA PRO A 315 12.67 -4.98 -2.10
C PRO A 315 13.63 -4.97 -3.27
N ASP A 316 13.19 -4.39 -4.39
CA ASP A 316 14.09 -4.04 -5.48
C ASP A 316 14.90 -2.77 -5.17
N SER A 317 15.78 -2.40 -6.10
CA SER A 317 16.69 -1.27 -5.92
C SER A 317 15.98 0.09 -5.80
N LEU A 318 14.84 0.28 -6.48
CA LEU A 318 14.11 1.55 -6.46
C LEU A 318 13.35 1.71 -5.15
N ASP A 319 12.66 0.67 -4.70
CA ASP A 319 11.98 0.67 -3.40
C ASP A 319 12.96 0.87 -2.24
N LEU A 320 14.15 0.27 -2.34
CA LEU A 320 15.20 0.47 -1.35
C LEU A 320 15.70 1.92 -1.35
N MET A 321 15.98 2.49 -2.53
CA MET A 321 16.42 3.89 -2.65
C MET A 321 15.38 4.87 -2.12
N VAL A 322 14.12 4.72 -2.51
CA VAL A 322 13.03 5.60 -2.05
C VAL A 322 12.77 5.42 -0.56
N GLY A 323 12.70 4.19 -0.05
CA GLY A 323 12.49 3.93 1.37
C GLY A 323 13.59 4.53 2.26
N VAL A 324 14.85 4.44 1.84
CA VAL A 324 15.98 5.06 2.55
C VAL A 324 15.90 6.59 2.52
N ASN A 325 15.60 7.19 1.37
CA ASN A 325 15.53 8.65 1.27
C ASN A 325 14.32 9.24 1.99
N PHE A 326 13.15 8.60 1.92
CA PHE A 326 11.97 9.00 2.70
C PHE A 326 12.23 8.95 4.20
N ALA A 327 12.95 7.93 4.70
CA ALA A 327 13.37 7.87 6.09
C ALA A 327 14.27 9.06 6.48
N ASN A 328 15.29 9.37 5.68
CA ASN A 328 16.17 10.52 5.94
C ASN A 328 15.40 11.84 5.95
N MET A 329 14.53 12.07 4.95
CA MET A 329 13.71 13.27 4.87
C MET A 329 12.78 13.44 6.08
N ALA A 330 12.22 12.34 6.59
CA ALA A 330 11.37 12.38 7.76
C ALA A 330 12.16 12.85 9.00
N ILE A 331 13.41 12.40 9.17
CA ILE A 331 14.28 12.90 10.25
C ILE A 331 14.67 14.36 10.00
N ASP A 332 14.98 14.76 8.77
CA ASP A 332 15.31 16.17 8.45
C ASP A 332 14.13 17.11 8.75
N LEU A 333 12.89 16.68 8.50
CA LEU A 333 11.69 17.43 8.86
C LEU A 333 11.53 17.54 10.38
N PHE A 334 11.76 16.45 11.11
CA PHE A 334 11.73 16.43 12.57
C PHE A 334 12.76 17.38 13.17
N LEU A 335 14.02 17.33 12.69
CA LEU A 335 15.10 18.21 13.14
C LEU A 335 14.82 19.70 12.87
N ARG A 336 14.14 20.01 11.76
CA ARG A 336 13.68 21.37 11.44
C ARG A 336 12.44 21.80 12.23
N GLY A 337 11.80 20.90 12.98
CA GLY A 337 10.55 21.16 13.70
C GLY A 337 9.36 21.39 12.77
N VAL A 338 9.38 20.78 11.59
CA VAL A 338 8.31 20.89 10.58
C VAL A 338 7.44 19.64 10.64
N TYR A 339 6.15 19.83 10.91
CA TYR A 339 5.17 18.75 11.12
C TYR A 339 3.95 18.93 10.21
N GLY A 340 3.06 17.94 10.19
CA GLY A 340 1.90 17.93 9.31
C GLY A 340 2.29 17.70 7.85
N ARG A 341 3.37 16.95 7.62
CA ARG A 341 3.96 16.72 6.29
C ARG A 341 3.89 15.25 5.91
N LEU A 342 3.71 15.01 4.62
CA LEU A 342 3.93 13.71 3.98
C LEU A 342 5.20 13.83 3.12
N VAL A 343 6.20 12.96 3.33
CA VAL A 343 7.32 12.87 2.40
C VAL A 343 6.83 12.29 1.07
N ALA A 344 7.28 12.85 -0.03
CA ALA A 344 6.73 12.56 -1.35
C ALA A 344 7.83 12.57 -2.41
N LEU A 345 7.51 11.96 -3.54
CA LEU A 345 8.24 12.13 -4.78
C LEU A 345 7.32 12.87 -5.74
N ASN A 346 7.78 13.99 -6.30
CA ASN A 346 7.01 14.81 -7.23
C ASN A 346 7.92 15.19 -8.40
N ARG A 347 7.53 14.78 -9.60
CA ARG A 347 8.28 14.91 -10.84
C ARG A 347 9.71 14.38 -10.76
N GLY A 348 9.89 13.23 -10.13
CA GLY A 348 11.23 12.64 -9.97
C GLY A 348 12.07 13.28 -8.86
N VAL A 349 11.54 14.27 -8.14
CA VAL A 349 12.26 15.01 -7.10
C VAL A 349 11.69 14.67 -5.73
N TYR A 350 12.58 14.34 -4.79
CA TYR A 350 12.25 14.19 -3.38
C TYR A 350 11.74 15.52 -2.82
N SER A 351 10.51 15.52 -2.30
CA SER A 351 9.85 16.68 -1.73
C SER A 351 8.98 16.28 -0.54
N ASP A 352 8.30 17.25 0.05
CA ASP A 352 7.28 17.00 1.05
C ASP A 352 6.06 17.89 0.78
N ILE A 353 4.88 17.39 1.12
CA ILE A 353 3.60 18.07 0.91
C ILE A 353 2.82 18.14 2.22
N ALA A 354 1.75 18.95 2.26
CA ALA A 354 0.86 18.98 3.42
C ALA A 354 0.19 17.61 3.59
N LEU A 355 0.19 17.06 4.81
CA LEU A 355 -0.40 15.76 5.10
C LEU A 355 -1.90 15.70 4.78
N SER A 356 -2.60 16.83 4.93
CA SER A 356 -4.01 17.00 4.54
C SER A 356 -4.27 16.78 3.04
N THR A 357 -3.23 16.77 2.20
CA THR A 357 -3.37 16.44 0.76
C THR A 357 -3.90 15.03 0.58
N VAL A 358 -3.50 14.07 1.44
CA VAL A 358 -3.94 12.67 1.34
C VAL A 358 -5.46 12.54 1.45
N THR A 359 -6.11 13.39 2.26
CA THR A 359 -7.56 13.36 2.46
C THR A 359 -8.33 14.22 1.46
N SER A 360 -7.64 14.94 0.57
CA SER A 360 -8.24 15.88 -0.38
C SER A 360 -8.60 15.26 -1.75
N GLY A 361 -8.10 14.06 -2.05
CA GLY A 361 -8.26 13.45 -3.37
C GLY A 361 -7.89 11.97 -3.38
N GLN A 362 -7.98 11.38 -4.57
CA GLN A 362 -7.59 9.99 -4.82
C GLN A 362 -6.71 9.95 -6.07
N LYS A 363 -5.61 9.20 -6.00
CA LYS A 363 -4.79 8.92 -7.18
C LYS A 363 -5.42 7.79 -7.97
N ARG A 364 -5.58 7.99 -9.28
CA ARG A 364 -6.15 7.01 -10.22
C ARG A 364 -5.42 7.11 -11.55
N VAL A 365 -5.56 6.07 -12.36
CA VAL A 365 -4.97 6.04 -13.69
C VAL A 365 -5.50 7.18 -14.56
N ASP A 366 -4.58 7.91 -15.23
CA ASP A 366 -4.97 8.82 -16.31
C ASP A 366 -5.33 8.00 -17.55
N VAL A 367 -6.60 7.60 -17.61
CA VAL A 367 -7.14 6.76 -18.69
C VAL A 367 -6.94 7.41 -20.06
N ARG A 368 -6.97 8.75 -20.14
CA ARG A 368 -6.84 9.43 -21.43
C ARG A 368 -5.41 9.34 -21.95
N GLU A 369 -4.43 9.54 -21.07
CA GLU A 369 -3.01 9.60 -21.46
C GLU A 369 -2.32 8.24 -21.52
N LEU A 370 -2.80 7.26 -20.74
CA LEU A 370 -2.05 6.03 -20.47
C LEU A 370 -2.79 4.74 -20.86
N TYR A 371 -4.05 4.80 -21.30
CA TYR A 371 -4.86 3.60 -21.56
C TYR A 371 -5.74 3.73 -22.81
N ASP A 372 -5.85 2.63 -23.56
CA ASP A 372 -6.79 2.51 -24.67
C ASP A 372 -8.03 1.74 -24.20
N VAL A 373 -9.14 2.45 -24.00
CA VAL A 373 -10.40 1.89 -23.49
C VAL A 373 -10.99 0.86 -24.45
N GLU A 374 -10.82 1.04 -25.76
CA GLU A 374 -11.40 0.17 -26.77
C GLU A 374 -10.56 -1.10 -26.96
N ALA A 375 -9.23 -0.95 -26.91
CA ALA A 375 -8.32 -2.08 -27.07
C ALA A 375 -7.99 -2.79 -25.75
N TYR A 376 -8.35 -2.24 -24.59
CA TYR A 376 -7.90 -2.72 -23.27
C TYR A 376 -6.38 -2.90 -23.20
N ARG A 377 -5.63 -1.85 -23.53
CA ARG A 377 -4.16 -1.87 -23.58
C ARG A 377 -3.56 -0.63 -22.96
N PRO A 378 -2.38 -0.74 -22.32
CA PRO A 378 -1.58 0.43 -22.00
C PRO A 378 -1.26 1.20 -23.29
N LYS A 379 -1.39 2.52 -23.25
CA LYS A 379 -1.11 3.41 -24.38
C LYS A 379 -0.54 4.71 -23.85
N VAL A 380 0.77 4.85 -23.88
CA VAL A 380 1.44 6.09 -23.48
C VAL A 380 1.40 7.07 -24.65
N ARG A 381 0.48 8.04 -24.62
CA ARG A 381 0.34 9.03 -25.70
C ARG A 381 1.51 9.99 -25.78
N HIS A 382 1.96 10.47 -24.62
CA HIS A 382 3.05 11.42 -24.51
C HIS A 382 3.98 11.01 -23.37
N VAL A 383 5.27 10.84 -23.66
CA VAL A 383 6.30 10.55 -22.64
C VAL A 383 7.01 11.83 -22.17
N SER A 384 7.21 12.79 -23.09
CA SER A 384 7.94 14.02 -22.79
C SER A 384 7.29 14.79 -21.63
N GLY A 385 8.08 15.12 -20.61
CA GLY A 385 7.63 15.85 -19.43
C GLY A 385 6.94 15.02 -18.36
N LYS A 386 6.75 13.70 -18.57
CA LYS A 386 6.23 12.81 -17.53
C LYS A 386 7.35 12.30 -16.60
N PRO A 387 7.06 12.04 -15.32
CA PRO A 387 8.01 11.41 -14.42
C PRO A 387 8.26 9.94 -14.79
N MET A 388 9.25 9.30 -14.15
CA MET A 388 9.67 7.93 -14.49
C MET A 388 8.54 6.90 -14.47
N PHE A 389 7.58 7.05 -13.54
CA PHE A 389 6.40 6.18 -13.42
C PHE A 389 5.17 6.68 -14.17
N LEU A 390 5.34 7.69 -15.03
CA LEU A 390 4.29 8.30 -15.86
C LEU A 390 3.23 9.12 -15.11
N TYR A 391 3.41 9.31 -13.78
CA TYR A 391 2.60 10.15 -12.89
C TYR A 391 3.45 11.22 -12.25
#